data_AF-U2ENR5-F1
#
_entry.id   AF-U2ENR5-F1
#
_cell.length_a   1.000
_cell.length_b   1.000
_cell.length_c   1.000
_cell.angle_alpha   90.00
_cell.angle_beta   90.00
_cell.angle_gamma   90.00
#
_symmetry.space_group_name_H-M   'P 1'
#
loop_
_entity.id
_entity.type
_entity.pdbx_description
1 polymer ?
#
loop_
_entity_poly.entity_id
_entity_poly.type
_entity_poly.pdbx_seq_one_letter_code
_entity_poly.pdbx_strand_id
1 'polypeptide(L)'
;MRPDTRLQTMNRFVRNPLSAVLIAVLLAGVCGNGWAQGQMRKSLGPEPGRLAPTLNDDDDETEDSESTESQAQASDKDTASGETSAESPADANDDRTVQPDVVTAQQQRYATLRDTWSRRLLPDALKSDVGTFTLRDSGVRAIALQAQNVEFYLDQNIGYYVKNLRALLEPRQAGEPVNFDDPEQFDIHILSGELLVRPKDLDALFNNYLLDYQPRSLSSVTNKTSKDTLTVEVGARLFEFIPPVGGLPTTLEGPITVTDDNKLVYAPTSVKQFGMPVKSLLSGAGLDLQTLTPFSREGIKLEKDRLIMDPETLFPPPHVKIDNLESATLGDDGLTLKFSSDASDGGFSDPPVATDSYIWLQAGDARFYSTLLVNANLQLMGDSDEPLRFNLYHYRAQSAEGTISAQMDGALIVRVPNEFKIDDEDVHQYSGLTPRSASAD
;
A
#
# COMPACT_ATOMS: atom_id res chain seq x y z
N MET A 1 31.30 -48.20 -63.41
CA MET A 1 30.65 -47.35 -62.39
C MET A 1 31.47 -46.06 -62.27
N ARG A 2 30.86 -44.94 -62.63
CA ARG A 2 31.31 -43.56 -62.34
C ARG A 2 30.42 -43.03 -61.19
N PRO A 3 30.67 -41.82 -60.65
CA PRO A 3 31.91 -41.24 -60.11
C PRO A 3 31.61 -40.57 -58.74
N ASP A 4 32.57 -39.85 -58.15
CA ASP A 4 32.18 -38.58 -57.52
C ASP A 4 33.29 -37.54 -57.47
N THR A 5 32.87 -36.28 -57.59
CA THR A 5 33.65 -35.10 -57.96
C THR A 5 33.62 -34.10 -56.81
N ARG A 6 34.77 -33.49 -56.46
CA ARG A 6 34.77 -32.16 -55.83
C ARG A 6 36.06 -31.43 -56.13
N LEU A 7 35.94 -30.21 -56.64
CA LEU A 7 36.90 -29.10 -56.54
C LEU A 7 36.08 -27.83 -56.89
N GLN A 8 35.96 -26.88 -55.95
CA GLN A 8 36.74 -25.62 -55.89
C GLN A 8 36.03 -24.50 -56.70
N THR A 9 35.99 -23.19 -56.41
CA THR A 9 36.60 -22.26 -55.43
C THR A 9 35.90 -20.90 -55.61
N MET A 10 36.02 -19.98 -54.64
CA MET A 10 36.28 -18.51 -54.77
C MET A 10 35.44 -17.67 -55.77
N ASN A 11 35.02 -16.42 -55.54
CA ASN A 11 35.70 -15.31 -54.88
C ASN A 11 34.81 -14.04 -54.96
N ARG A 12 34.91 -13.18 -53.94
CA ARG A 12 35.20 -11.73 -54.04
C ARG A 12 34.17 -10.70 -54.60
N PHE A 13 33.92 -9.71 -53.72
CA PHE A 13 34.20 -8.25 -53.91
C PHE A 13 33.10 -7.34 -54.50
N VAL A 14 32.73 -6.28 -53.74
CA VAL A 14 32.91 -4.83 -54.08
C VAL A 14 31.71 -3.89 -53.81
N ARG A 15 32.05 -2.75 -53.18
CA ARG A 15 31.52 -1.35 -53.27
C ARG A 15 30.36 -0.87 -52.37
N ASN A 16 30.77 -0.06 -51.38
CA ASN A 16 30.23 1.27 -51.05
C ASN A 16 30.11 2.17 -52.31
N PRO A 17 29.21 3.20 -52.37
CA PRO A 17 29.56 4.53 -51.83
C PRO A 17 28.41 5.48 -51.38
N LEU A 18 28.75 6.35 -50.40
CA LEU A 18 28.57 7.82 -50.32
C LEU A 18 27.26 8.54 -50.75
N SER A 19 26.89 9.46 -49.83
CA SER A 19 26.51 10.88 -50.06
C SER A 19 25.09 11.25 -50.50
N ALA A 20 24.46 12.15 -49.73
CA ALA A 20 24.00 13.50 -50.14
C ALA A 20 23.02 14.05 -49.06
N VAL A 21 23.32 15.17 -48.36
CA VAL A 21 22.94 16.58 -48.68
C VAL A 21 21.43 16.83 -48.47
N LEU A 22 20.86 17.91 -47.90
CA LEU A 22 21.20 19.15 -47.16
C LEU A 22 19.87 19.98 -47.15
N ILE A 23 19.73 20.98 -46.24
CA ILE A 23 18.84 22.19 -46.30
C ILE A 23 17.37 22.00 -45.83
N ALA A 24 16.97 22.50 -44.64
CA ALA A 24 16.52 23.85 -44.23
C ALA A 24 15.12 24.24 -44.78
N VAL A 25 14.18 24.82 -44.00
CA VAL A 25 14.09 26.24 -43.62
C VAL A 25 12.91 26.49 -42.65
N LEU A 26 13.18 27.34 -41.64
CA LEU A 26 12.37 28.33 -40.89
C LEU A 26 10.82 28.39 -40.94
N LEU A 27 10.20 28.68 -39.79
CA LEU A 27 9.70 30.05 -39.47
C LEU A 27 9.31 30.21 -37.99
N ALA A 28 9.54 31.44 -37.49
CA ALA A 28 9.34 31.94 -36.14
C ALA A 28 8.36 33.13 -36.14
N GLY A 29 7.86 33.48 -34.94
CA GLY A 29 7.19 34.75 -34.60
C GLY A 29 5.66 34.70 -34.67
N VAL A 30 4.87 35.25 -33.73
CA VAL A 30 4.99 36.57 -33.07
C VAL A 30 4.18 36.63 -31.75
N CYS A 31 4.80 37.29 -30.75
CA CYS A 31 4.33 38.17 -29.64
C CYS A 31 2.84 38.23 -29.20
N GLY A 32 2.52 38.53 -27.92
CA GLY A 32 3.35 38.90 -26.77
C GLY A 32 2.56 39.43 -25.54
N ASN A 33 3.34 39.80 -24.52
CA ASN A 33 3.16 40.77 -23.40
C ASN A 33 1.98 40.55 -22.41
N GLY A 34 2.14 40.73 -21.09
CA GLY A 34 3.03 41.69 -20.42
C GLY A 34 3.31 41.46 -18.92
N TRP A 35 4.55 41.79 -18.58
CA TRP A 35 5.09 42.53 -17.43
C TRP A 35 4.24 42.84 -16.18
N ALA A 36 4.80 42.50 -15.02
CA ALA A 36 5.04 43.48 -13.94
C ALA A 36 6.25 43.07 -13.07
N GLN A 37 7.23 43.96 -12.98
CA GLN A 37 8.38 43.91 -12.06
C GLN A 37 7.95 44.31 -10.64
N GLY A 38 8.50 43.63 -9.63
CA GLY A 38 8.47 44.04 -8.22
C GLY A 38 9.75 43.62 -7.53
N GLN A 39 10.40 44.57 -6.85
CA GLN A 39 11.81 44.59 -6.49
C GLN A 39 12.24 43.66 -5.35
N MET A 40 13.56 43.39 -5.34
CA MET A 40 14.36 42.75 -4.31
C MET A 40 14.07 43.23 -2.89
N ARG A 41 14.07 42.28 -1.94
CA ARG A 41 14.64 42.47 -0.60
C ARG A 41 15.47 41.25 -0.21
N LYS A 42 16.75 41.50 0.08
CA LYS A 42 17.64 40.61 0.84
C LYS A 42 17.22 40.61 2.31
N SER A 43 17.07 39.43 2.91
CA SER A 43 17.38 39.16 4.32
C SER A 43 17.55 37.65 4.48
N LEU A 44 18.78 37.15 4.55
CA LEU A 44 19.44 36.77 5.82
C LEU A 44 18.60 35.75 6.60
N GLY A 45 18.97 34.48 6.46
CA GLY A 45 18.46 33.39 7.31
C GLY A 45 19.00 33.48 8.74
N PRO A 46 18.39 32.76 9.70
CA PRO A 46 18.96 32.62 11.03
C PRO A 46 19.73 31.29 11.17
N GLU A 47 20.98 31.42 11.60
CA GLU A 47 21.75 30.37 12.28
C GLU A 47 21.21 30.10 13.71
N PRO A 48 21.56 28.96 14.32
CA PRO A 48 20.93 28.42 15.51
C PRO A 48 21.51 28.96 16.82
N GLY A 49 20.68 29.01 17.85
CA GLY A 49 21.10 29.04 19.26
C GLY A 49 20.99 30.40 19.96
N ARG A 50 19.96 30.55 20.81
CA ARG A 50 20.13 31.04 22.19
C ARG A 50 18.81 30.99 22.97
N LEU A 51 18.85 30.17 24.02
CA LEU A 51 18.42 30.43 25.40
C LEU A 51 17.06 31.11 25.64
N ALA A 52 16.19 30.34 26.29
CA ALA A 52 14.96 30.80 26.94
C ALA A 52 15.25 31.89 27.99
N PRO A 53 14.35 32.88 28.16
CA PRO A 53 14.38 33.75 29.33
C PRO A 53 13.70 33.07 30.52
N THR A 54 14.46 32.97 31.60
CA THR A 54 14.01 32.76 32.97
C THR A 54 13.15 33.95 33.42
N LEU A 55 11.98 33.68 33.99
CA LEU A 55 11.27 34.58 34.89
C LEU A 55 11.38 33.96 36.29
N ASN A 56 12.33 34.46 37.09
CA ASN A 56 12.20 34.49 38.53
C ASN A 56 12.04 35.97 38.87
N ASP A 57 10.92 36.32 39.50
CA ASP A 57 10.91 37.43 40.44
C ASP A 57 11.21 36.82 41.81
N ASP A 58 12.15 37.49 42.46
CA ASP A 58 12.68 37.30 43.78
C ASP A 58 11.61 37.49 44.88
N ASP A 59 11.72 36.67 45.93
CA ASP A 59 11.97 37.12 47.30
C ASP A 59 12.50 35.87 48.04
N ASP A 60 13.81 35.78 48.29
CA ASP A 60 14.49 36.19 49.53
C ASP A 60 13.95 35.39 50.76
N GLU A 61 14.73 34.64 51.54
CA GLU A 61 16.13 34.78 51.91
C GLU A 61 16.69 33.43 52.44
N THR A 62 17.95 33.19 52.09
CA THR A 62 19.09 32.69 52.90
C THR A 62 19.00 31.33 53.61
N GLU A 63 19.84 30.38 53.17
CA GLU A 63 21.13 30.00 53.81
C GLU A 63 20.90 28.79 54.74
N ASP A 64 21.71 27.73 54.81
CA ASP A 64 23.02 27.48 54.25
C ASP A 64 23.31 25.97 54.36
N SER A 65 24.26 25.52 53.54
CA SER A 65 25.25 24.47 53.83
C SER A 65 24.87 22.97 53.88
N GLU A 66 25.43 22.29 52.87
CA GLU A 66 26.36 21.15 52.99
C GLU A 66 25.84 19.79 53.46
N SER A 67 25.68 18.92 52.46
CA SER A 67 26.05 17.51 52.53
C SER A 67 27.55 17.33 52.79
N THR A 68 27.97 16.46 53.73
CA THR A 68 29.05 15.46 53.52
C THR A 68 28.97 14.34 54.58
N GLU A 69 29.27 13.15 54.07
CA GLU A 69 29.51 11.81 54.63
C GLU A 69 30.15 11.68 56.03
N SER A 70 29.78 10.61 56.76
CA SER A 70 30.69 9.60 57.36
C SER A 70 29.89 8.66 58.29
N GLN A 71 29.67 7.40 57.92
CA GLN A 71 30.38 6.20 58.41
C GLN A 71 30.51 6.03 59.96
N ALA A 72 29.78 5.01 60.42
CA ALA A 72 30.25 3.83 61.14
C ALA A 72 30.82 3.91 62.58
N GLN A 73 30.15 3.10 63.42
CA GLN A 73 30.69 2.09 64.35
C GLN A 73 30.86 2.41 65.85
N ALA A 74 30.23 1.49 66.61
CA ALA A 74 30.67 0.80 67.83
C ALA A 74 30.24 1.35 69.21
N SER A 75 29.28 0.62 69.82
CA SER A 75 29.38 -0.14 71.10
C SER A 75 30.55 0.23 72.05
N ASP A 76 30.42 0.34 73.37
CA ASP A 76 29.66 -0.50 74.31
C ASP A 76 29.71 0.10 75.74
N LYS A 77 28.73 -0.28 76.57
CA LYS A 77 28.74 -0.45 78.05
C LYS A 77 28.69 0.69 79.10
N ASP A 78 27.73 0.45 80.00
CA ASP A 78 27.74 0.47 81.47
C ASP A 78 26.91 1.53 82.25
N THR A 79 25.69 1.09 82.59
CA THR A 79 25.13 0.94 83.95
C THR A 79 25.09 2.14 84.92
N ALA A 80 23.88 2.69 85.16
CA ALA A 80 23.34 2.88 86.52
C ALA A 80 21.86 3.29 86.51
N SER A 81 21.10 2.60 87.35
CA SER A 81 19.68 2.73 87.68
C SER A 81 19.29 4.06 88.34
N GLY A 82 18.16 4.62 87.93
CA GLY A 82 17.41 5.64 88.67
C GLY A 82 15.95 5.64 88.24
N GLU A 83 15.06 5.14 89.11
CA GLU A 83 13.61 5.08 88.90
C GLU A 83 13.00 6.48 88.80
N THR A 84 12.17 6.72 87.79
CA THR A 84 11.03 7.66 87.91
C THR A 84 9.92 7.20 86.96
N SER A 85 8.73 7.03 87.53
CA SER A 85 7.55 6.50 86.86
C SER A 85 6.95 7.43 85.80
N ALA A 86 6.42 6.79 84.75
CA ALA A 86 5.25 7.18 83.97
C ALA A 86 5.32 8.45 83.11
N GLU A 87 5.65 8.27 81.83
CA GLU A 87 4.83 8.80 80.73
C GLU A 87 5.12 8.00 79.45
N SER A 88 4.06 7.56 78.78
CA SER A 88 4.12 6.85 77.51
C SER A 88 4.17 7.88 76.37
N PRO A 89 5.09 7.76 75.40
CA PRO A 89 4.83 8.27 74.07
C PRO A 89 4.76 7.07 73.12
N ALA A 90 3.55 6.54 72.97
CA ALA A 90 3.16 5.92 71.72
C ALA A 90 2.97 7.07 70.72
N ASP A 91 3.92 7.23 69.79
CA ASP A 91 3.68 7.60 68.40
C ASP A 91 5.02 7.83 67.72
N ALA A 92 5.62 6.72 67.29
CA ALA A 92 6.65 6.73 66.28
C ALA A 92 6.08 6.02 65.05
N ASN A 93 6.04 6.76 63.94
CA ASN A 93 5.70 6.31 62.59
C ASN A 93 4.25 5.83 62.37
N ASP A 94 3.37 6.78 62.07
CA ASP A 94 2.31 6.54 61.10
C ASP A 94 2.25 7.67 60.07
N ASP A 95 3.35 7.88 59.35
CA ASP A 95 3.30 8.55 58.04
C ASP A 95 2.77 7.55 56.99
N ARG A 96 1.59 6.99 57.25
CA ARG A 96 0.75 6.47 56.19
C ARG A 96 0.27 7.71 55.46
N THR A 97 0.92 8.03 54.35
CA THR A 97 0.37 8.88 53.31
C THR A 97 -1.07 8.40 53.04
N VAL A 98 -2.05 9.04 53.67
CA VAL A 98 -3.46 8.80 53.43
C VAL A 98 -3.68 9.30 52.02
N GLN A 99 -3.56 8.40 51.03
CA GLN A 99 -3.98 8.73 49.67
C GLN A 99 -5.45 9.11 49.78
N PRO A 100 -5.81 10.36 49.44
CA PRO A 100 -7.20 10.80 49.54
C PRO A 100 -8.09 9.82 48.79
N ASP A 101 -9.28 9.48 49.33
CA ASP A 101 -10.21 8.52 48.70
C ASP A 101 -10.48 8.84 47.22
N VAL A 102 -10.43 10.13 46.85
CA VAL A 102 -10.52 10.63 45.48
C VAL A 102 -9.39 10.10 44.59
N VAL A 103 -8.15 10.07 45.08
CA VAL A 103 -6.98 9.55 44.35
C VAL A 103 -7.11 8.04 44.13
N THR A 104 -7.53 7.30 45.16
CA THR A 104 -7.76 5.85 45.07
C THR A 104 -8.87 5.53 44.07
N ALA A 105 -10.01 6.25 44.13
CA ALA A 105 -11.10 6.09 43.19
C ALA A 105 -10.68 6.43 41.74
N GLN A 106 -9.86 7.47 41.57
CA GLN A 106 -9.33 7.86 40.27
C GLN A 106 -8.35 6.81 39.71
N GLN A 107 -7.45 6.26 40.54
CA GLN A 107 -6.54 5.18 40.15
C GLN A 107 -7.29 3.91 39.75
N GLN A 108 -8.31 3.52 40.52
CA GLN A 108 -9.17 2.37 40.17
C GLN A 108 -9.86 2.59 38.82
N ARG A 109 -10.41 3.80 38.60
CA ARG A 109 -11.02 4.17 37.31
C ARG A 109 -10.00 4.11 36.17
N TYR A 110 -8.78 4.62 36.36
CA TYR A 110 -7.72 4.52 35.36
C TYR A 110 -7.30 3.09 35.09
N ALA A 111 -7.24 2.22 36.10
CA ALA A 111 -6.93 0.80 35.91
C ALA A 111 -7.99 0.12 35.03
N THR A 112 -9.28 0.34 35.32
CA THR A 112 -10.37 -0.21 34.49
C THR A 112 -10.36 0.32 33.05
N LEU A 113 -10.06 1.61 32.86
CA LEU A 113 -9.91 2.19 31.51
C LEU A 113 -8.70 1.61 30.77
N ARG A 114 -7.59 1.40 31.46
CA ARG A 114 -6.37 0.81 30.89
C ARG A 114 -6.60 -0.63 30.42
N ASP A 115 -7.37 -1.42 31.17
CA ASP A 115 -7.78 -2.76 30.75
C ASP A 115 -8.63 -2.72 29.47
N THR A 116 -9.46 -1.69 29.31
CA THR A 116 -10.25 -1.47 28.10
C THR A 116 -9.36 -1.09 26.91
N TRP A 117 -8.45 -0.14 27.09
CA TRP A 117 -7.53 0.34 26.04
C TRP A 117 -6.48 -0.70 25.62
N SER A 118 -6.11 -1.61 26.51
CA SER A 118 -5.16 -2.69 26.23
C SER A 118 -5.81 -3.93 25.60
N ARG A 119 -7.14 -3.95 25.47
CA ARG A 119 -7.85 -5.07 24.86
C ARG A 119 -7.52 -5.13 23.36
N ARG A 120 -6.95 -6.26 22.95
CA ARG A 120 -6.68 -6.55 21.54
C ARG A 120 -7.93 -7.20 20.92
N LEU A 121 -8.51 -6.57 19.90
CA LEU A 121 -9.61 -7.13 19.10
C LEU A 121 -8.99 -8.05 18.05
N LEU A 122 -8.89 -9.34 18.37
CA LEU A 122 -8.18 -10.32 17.54
C LEU A 122 -9.15 -11.23 16.80
N PRO A 123 -9.17 -11.19 15.46
CA PRO A 123 -9.77 -12.24 14.65
C PRO A 123 -9.14 -13.59 14.92
N ASP A 124 -9.90 -14.66 14.64
CA ASP A 124 -9.45 -16.02 14.92
C ASP A 124 -8.18 -16.36 14.14
N ALA A 125 -8.05 -15.84 12.92
CA ALA A 125 -6.88 -15.96 12.07
C ALA A 125 -5.58 -15.43 12.71
N LEU A 126 -5.68 -14.50 13.68
CA LEU A 126 -4.52 -13.91 14.36
C LEU A 126 -4.25 -14.52 15.74
N LYS A 127 -5.14 -15.37 16.28
CA LYS A 127 -5.01 -15.88 17.66
C LYS A 127 -3.79 -16.77 17.89
N SER A 128 -3.29 -17.44 16.85
CA SER A 128 -2.08 -18.27 16.90
C SER A 128 -0.79 -17.46 16.91
N ASP A 129 -0.84 -16.19 16.49
CA ASP A 129 0.32 -15.38 16.15
C ASP A 129 0.45 -14.14 17.03
N VAL A 130 0.32 -14.38 18.35
CA VAL A 130 0.30 -13.34 19.37
C VAL A 130 1.48 -13.49 20.33
N GLY A 131 2.37 -12.51 20.30
CA GLY A 131 3.46 -12.32 21.23
C GLY A 131 3.08 -11.45 22.45
N THR A 132 4.13 -11.01 23.15
CA THR A 132 4.00 -10.16 24.34
C THR A 132 3.68 -8.73 23.93
N PHE A 133 2.66 -8.14 24.54
CA PHE A 133 2.32 -6.74 24.34
C PHE A 133 3.31 -5.82 25.07
N THR A 134 3.76 -4.75 24.39
CA THR A 134 4.56 -3.67 24.95
C THR A 134 4.02 -2.31 24.50
N LEU A 135 4.57 -1.21 25.03
CA LEU A 135 4.17 0.14 24.62
C LEU A 135 4.51 0.49 23.16
N ARG A 136 5.37 -0.29 22.50
CA ARG A 136 5.86 -0.03 21.14
C ARG A 136 5.55 -1.15 20.15
N ASP A 137 4.95 -2.23 20.63
CA ASP A 137 4.73 -3.46 19.88
C ASP A 137 3.48 -4.15 20.46
N SER A 138 2.44 -4.34 19.66
CA SER A 138 1.24 -5.04 20.12
C SER A 138 1.46 -6.54 20.33
N GLY A 139 2.57 -7.07 19.82
CA GLY A 139 2.90 -8.48 19.72
C GLY A 139 2.08 -9.20 18.66
N VAL A 140 1.24 -8.52 17.89
CA VAL A 140 0.38 -9.12 16.87
C VAL A 140 1.03 -8.95 15.51
N ARG A 141 1.23 -10.06 14.79
CA ARG A 141 2.08 -10.08 13.60
C ARG A 141 1.49 -9.42 12.35
N ALA A 142 0.20 -9.13 12.33
CA ALA A 142 -0.50 -8.57 11.19
C ALA A 142 -1.67 -7.70 11.65
N ILE A 143 -2.13 -6.81 10.78
CA ILE A 143 -3.37 -6.04 10.99
C ILE A 143 -4.50 -6.80 10.31
N ALA A 144 -5.62 -7.01 11.01
CA ALA A 144 -6.83 -7.47 10.35
C ALA A 144 -7.57 -6.29 9.72
N LEU A 145 -7.86 -6.40 8.43
CA LEU A 145 -8.58 -5.43 7.64
C LEU A 145 -9.96 -5.98 7.28
N GLN A 146 -11.00 -5.18 7.51
CA GLN A 146 -12.33 -5.37 6.94
C GLN A 146 -12.68 -4.15 6.09
N ALA A 147 -13.03 -4.35 4.84
CA ALA A 147 -13.51 -3.29 3.96
C ALA A 147 -14.89 -3.64 3.42
N GLN A 148 -15.77 -2.65 3.37
CA GLN A 148 -17.16 -2.79 2.93
C GLN A 148 -17.50 -1.61 2.04
N ASN A 149 -17.99 -1.88 0.82
CA ASN A 149 -18.44 -0.85 -0.14
C ASN A 149 -17.43 0.29 -0.31
N VAL A 150 -16.23 -0.02 -0.81
CA VAL A 150 -15.12 0.94 -0.97
C VAL A 150 -14.66 0.96 -2.41
N GLU A 151 -14.49 2.13 -3.02
CA GLU A 151 -13.64 2.26 -4.20
C GLU A 151 -12.18 2.32 -3.74
N PHE A 152 -11.46 1.21 -3.85
CA PHE A 152 -10.07 1.09 -3.43
C PHE A 152 -9.15 1.31 -4.63
N TYR A 153 -8.34 2.36 -4.59
CA TYR A 153 -7.35 2.68 -5.61
C TYR A 153 -5.96 2.44 -5.03
N LEU A 154 -5.11 1.69 -5.75
CA LEU A 154 -3.68 1.63 -5.47
C LEU A 154 -3.04 2.98 -5.84
N ASP A 155 -3.31 3.39 -7.08
CA ASP A 155 -2.97 4.70 -7.64
C ASP A 155 -4.23 5.29 -8.30
N GLN A 156 -4.27 6.60 -8.62
CA GLN A 156 -5.46 7.34 -9.08
C GLN A 156 -6.32 6.59 -10.13
N ASN A 157 -5.69 5.80 -11.00
CA ASN A 157 -6.37 5.14 -12.11
C ASN A 157 -6.42 3.60 -11.97
N ILE A 158 -5.65 3.00 -11.05
CA ILE A 158 -5.59 1.54 -10.87
C ILE A 158 -6.31 1.20 -9.56
N GLY A 159 -7.47 0.54 -9.66
CA GLY A 159 -8.26 0.22 -8.48
C GLY A 159 -9.35 -0.82 -8.71
N TYR A 160 -10.15 -1.03 -7.68
CA TYR A 160 -11.25 -1.97 -7.65
C TYR A 160 -12.37 -1.43 -6.78
N TYR A 161 -13.58 -1.90 -7.06
CA TYR A 161 -14.68 -1.74 -6.14
C TYR A 161 -14.74 -2.95 -5.20
N VAL A 162 -14.49 -2.70 -3.92
CA VAL A 162 -14.60 -3.68 -2.86
C VAL A 162 -16.04 -3.72 -2.38
N LYS A 163 -16.76 -4.81 -2.68
CA LYS A 163 -18.11 -5.00 -2.12
C LYS A 163 -18.02 -5.36 -0.65
N ASN A 164 -17.20 -6.34 -0.34
CA ASN A 164 -16.80 -6.76 1.01
C ASN A 164 -15.45 -7.47 0.91
N LEU A 165 -14.59 -7.27 1.90
CA LEU A 165 -13.27 -7.90 1.97
C LEU A 165 -12.88 -8.07 3.44
N ARG A 166 -12.35 -9.25 3.77
CA ARG A 166 -11.59 -9.53 4.99
C ARG A 166 -10.20 -9.97 4.58
N ALA A 167 -9.20 -9.32 5.14
CA ALA A 167 -7.81 -9.57 4.82
C ALA A 167 -6.92 -9.39 6.06
N LEU A 168 -5.70 -9.92 5.98
CA LEU A 168 -4.61 -9.61 6.90
C LEU A 168 -3.57 -8.78 6.15
N LEU A 169 -3.13 -7.68 6.76
CA LEU A 169 -1.98 -6.91 6.28
C LEU A 169 -0.75 -7.45 7.00
N GLU A 170 0.10 -8.14 6.25
CA GLU A 170 1.24 -8.87 6.78
C GLU A 170 2.53 -8.11 6.46
N PRO A 171 3.27 -7.59 7.45
CA PRO A 171 4.57 -7.02 7.21
C PRO A 171 5.53 -8.10 6.69
N ARG A 172 6.35 -7.76 5.70
CA ARG A 172 7.35 -8.69 5.12
C ARG A 172 8.47 -9.00 6.09
N GLN A 173 8.75 -8.10 7.03
CA GLN A 173 9.73 -8.28 8.07
C GLN A 173 9.03 -8.52 9.42
N ALA A 174 9.36 -9.63 10.06
CA ALA A 174 8.76 -9.98 11.33
C ALA A 174 9.15 -8.97 12.43
N GLY A 175 8.15 -8.46 13.15
CA GLY A 175 8.34 -7.47 14.21
C GLY A 175 8.34 -6.02 13.72
N GLU A 176 8.23 -5.78 12.42
CA GLU A 176 7.97 -4.45 11.89
C GLU A 176 6.45 -4.18 11.81
N PRO A 177 6.02 -2.92 12.01
CA PRO A 177 4.64 -2.55 11.75
C PRO A 177 4.32 -2.59 10.26
N VAL A 178 3.05 -2.71 9.92
CA VAL A 178 2.56 -2.48 8.55
C VAL A 178 2.78 -1.02 8.21
N ASN A 179 3.69 -0.74 7.27
CA ASN A 179 4.07 0.61 6.90
C ASN A 179 3.28 1.09 5.68
N PHE A 180 2.26 1.92 5.89
CA PHE A 180 1.45 2.46 4.80
C PHE A 180 2.20 3.51 3.95
N ASP A 181 3.33 4.05 4.44
CA ASP A 181 4.21 4.91 3.65
C ASP A 181 5.08 4.14 2.65
N ASP A 182 5.19 2.81 2.82
CA ASP A 182 5.98 1.95 1.92
C ASP A 182 5.19 0.68 1.59
N PRO A 183 4.40 0.71 0.50
CA PRO A 183 3.62 -0.42 0.01
C PRO A 183 4.44 -1.68 -0.29
N GLU A 184 5.78 -1.61 -0.38
CA GLU A 184 6.63 -2.78 -0.60
C GLU A 184 6.95 -3.56 0.69
N GLN A 185 6.68 -2.99 1.88
CA GLN A 185 7.00 -3.61 3.17
C GLN A 185 5.91 -4.52 3.72
N PHE A 186 4.78 -4.67 3.04
CA PHE A 186 3.71 -5.56 3.48
C PHE A 186 2.98 -6.18 2.29
N ASP A 187 2.31 -7.29 2.56
CA ASP A 187 1.41 -7.96 1.63
C ASP A 187 -0.03 -7.94 2.18
N ILE A 188 -1.01 -7.99 1.29
CA ILE A 188 -2.43 -8.13 1.64
C ILE A 188 -2.83 -9.59 1.45
N HIS A 189 -2.97 -10.31 2.55
CA HIS A 189 -3.48 -11.68 2.53
C HIS A 189 -5.00 -11.69 2.58
N ILE A 190 -5.64 -12.01 1.45
CA ILE A 190 -7.10 -12.03 1.31
C ILE A 190 -7.65 -13.32 1.90
N LEU A 191 -8.50 -13.19 2.92
CA LEU A 191 -9.17 -14.33 3.54
C LEU A 191 -10.53 -14.61 2.88
N SER A 192 -11.29 -13.55 2.60
CA SER A 192 -12.57 -13.66 1.91
C SER A 192 -13.02 -12.32 1.35
N GLY A 193 -13.88 -12.37 0.33
CA GLY A 193 -14.48 -11.16 -0.18
C GLY A 193 -14.97 -11.26 -1.61
N GLU A 194 -15.53 -10.15 -2.07
CA GLU A 194 -15.97 -9.96 -3.45
C GLU A 194 -15.48 -8.59 -3.93
N LEU A 195 -14.71 -8.62 -5.03
CA LEU A 195 -14.14 -7.44 -5.68
C LEU A 195 -14.67 -7.33 -7.10
N LEU A 196 -14.92 -6.12 -7.57
CA LEU A 196 -15.27 -5.82 -8.96
C LEU A 196 -14.17 -4.97 -9.59
N VAL A 197 -13.58 -5.47 -10.66
CA VAL A 197 -12.62 -4.73 -11.50
C VAL A 197 -13.37 -4.17 -12.70
N ARG A 198 -13.51 -2.84 -12.79
CA ARG A 198 -14.22 -2.21 -13.91
C ARG A 198 -13.34 -2.21 -15.16
N PRO A 199 -13.91 -2.15 -16.37
CA PRO A 199 -13.13 -2.11 -17.60
C PRO A 199 -12.10 -0.97 -17.64
N LYS A 200 -12.48 0.22 -17.17
CA LYS A 200 -11.57 1.37 -17.07
C LYS A 200 -10.36 1.14 -16.14
N ASP A 201 -10.55 0.34 -15.09
CA ASP A 201 -9.49 0.05 -14.12
C ASP A 201 -8.54 -1.01 -14.70
N LEU A 202 -9.08 -1.97 -15.46
CA LEU A 202 -8.26 -2.90 -16.28
C LEU A 202 -7.45 -2.13 -17.33
N ASP A 203 -8.05 -1.15 -18.02
CA ASP A 203 -7.35 -0.32 -19.01
C ASP A 203 -6.16 0.40 -18.37
N ALA A 204 -6.37 1.01 -17.20
CA ALA A 204 -5.31 1.69 -16.48
C ALA A 204 -4.20 0.74 -16.04
N LEU A 205 -4.53 -0.44 -15.51
CA LEU A 205 -3.54 -1.46 -15.14
C LEU A 205 -2.66 -1.83 -16.34
N PHE A 206 -3.27 -2.14 -17.47
CA PHE A 206 -2.52 -2.52 -18.66
C PHE A 206 -1.66 -1.36 -19.18
N ASN A 207 -2.26 -0.18 -19.35
CA ASN A 207 -1.60 0.93 -20.02
C ASN A 207 -0.53 1.64 -19.17
N ASN A 208 -0.76 1.74 -17.86
CA ASN A 208 0.11 2.51 -16.96
C ASN A 208 1.12 1.65 -16.22
N TYR A 209 0.89 0.34 -16.09
CA TYR A 209 1.78 -0.55 -15.34
C TYR A 209 2.35 -1.68 -16.20
N LEU A 210 1.51 -2.48 -16.87
CA LEU A 210 2.00 -3.67 -17.59
C LEU A 210 2.70 -3.33 -18.91
N LEU A 211 2.34 -2.21 -19.55
CA LEU A 211 2.87 -1.76 -20.84
C LEU A 211 3.89 -0.62 -20.73
N ASP A 212 4.42 -0.34 -19.53
CA ASP A 212 5.50 0.63 -19.34
C ASP A 212 6.88 0.02 -19.69
N TYR A 213 7.09 -0.28 -20.97
CA TYR A 213 8.36 -0.77 -21.50
C TYR A 213 8.62 -0.27 -22.92
N GLN A 214 9.89 -0.23 -23.33
CA GLN A 214 10.30 0.22 -24.65
C GLN A 214 11.34 -0.74 -25.24
N PRO A 215 11.24 -1.11 -26.53
CA PRO A 215 10.16 -0.81 -27.48
C PRO A 215 8.88 -1.61 -27.18
N ARG A 216 7.69 -1.00 -27.35
CA ARG A 216 6.40 -1.62 -27.07
C ARG A 216 6.00 -2.66 -28.13
N SER A 217 5.63 -3.87 -27.70
CA SER A 217 5.05 -4.92 -28.58
C SER A 217 3.52 -4.81 -28.69
N LEU A 218 2.88 -4.21 -27.68
CA LEU A 218 1.45 -3.91 -27.64
C LEU A 218 1.26 -2.40 -27.41
N SER A 219 0.36 -1.77 -28.17
CA SER A 219 -0.08 -0.40 -27.88
C SER A 219 -1.30 -0.38 -26.95
N SER A 220 -1.89 0.79 -26.73
CA SER A 220 -3.05 1.02 -25.87
C SER A 220 -4.05 -0.13 -25.86
N VAL A 221 -4.37 -0.61 -24.67
CA VAL A 221 -5.36 -1.65 -24.40
C VAL A 221 -6.65 -0.99 -23.94
N THR A 222 -7.76 -1.39 -24.54
CA THR A 222 -9.11 -1.02 -24.12
C THR A 222 -9.92 -2.28 -23.89
N ASN A 223 -10.55 -2.37 -22.72
CA ASN A 223 -11.32 -3.51 -22.28
C ASN A 223 -12.81 -3.16 -22.29
N LYS A 224 -13.63 -4.13 -22.69
CA LYS A 224 -15.09 -4.10 -22.54
C LYS A 224 -15.51 -5.44 -21.99
N THR A 225 -16.41 -5.42 -21.01
CA THR A 225 -16.96 -6.63 -20.41
C THR A 225 -18.43 -6.74 -20.77
N SER A 226 -18.86 -7.97 -21.00
CA SER A 226 -20.25 -8.35 -21.05
C SER A 226 -20.38 -9.74 -20.40
N LYS A 227 -21.61 -10.21 -20.24
CA LYS A 227 -21.86 -11.54 -19.67
C LYS A 227 -20.97 -12.62 -20.33
N ASP A 228 -20.11 -13.24 -19.50
CA ASP A 228 -19.18 -14.31 -19.85
C ASP A 228 -18.12 -13.97 -20.93
N THR A 229 -18.01 -12.70 -21.36
CA THR A 229 -17.12 -12.30 -22.45
C THR A 229 -16.32 -11.03 -22.12
N LEU A 230 -15.00 -11.14 -22.19
CA LEU A 230 -14.07 -10.02 -22.20
C LEU A 230 -13.67 -9.73 -23.65
N THR A 231 -13.93 -8.49 -24.08
CA THR A 231 -13.47 -7.94 -25.35
C THR A 231 -12.27 -7.03 -25.10
N VAL A 232 -11.14 -7.37 -25.68
CA VAL A 232 -9.89 -6.59 -25.58
C VAL A 232 -9.55 -6.01 -26.94
N GLU A 233 -9.53 -4.70 -27.05
CA GLU A 233 -9.03 -3.97 -28.21
C GLU A 233 -7.58 -3.55 -27.94
N VAL A 234 -6.66 -3.99 -28.77
CA VAL A 234 -5.22 -3.73 -28.62
C VAL A 234 -4.58 -3.49 -29.98
N GLY A 235 -3.58 -2.61 -30.05
CA GLY A 235 -2.72 -2.55 -31.22
C GLY A 235 -1.62 -3.61 -31.10
N ALA A 236 -1.74 -4.70 -31.85
CA ALA A 236 -0.80 -5.81 -31.83
C ALA A 236 -0.12 -5.99 -33.19
N ARG A 237 1.12 -6.49 -33.17
CA ARG A 237 1.88 -6.81 -34.39
C ARG A 237 1.84 -8.32 -34.63
N LEU A 238 0.69 -8.82 -35.11
CA LEU A 238 0.52 -10.25 -35.38
C LEU A 238 1.30 -10.76 -36.61
N PHE A 239 1.77 -9.88 -37.48
CA PHE A 239 2.46 -10.27 -38.71
C PHE A 239 3.76 -9.48 -38.88
N GLU A 240 4.90 -10.16 -38.82
CA GLU A 240 6.24 -9.54 -38.91
C GLU A 240 6.53 -8.90 -40.28
N PHE A 241 5.87 -9.35 -41.35
CA PHE A 241 6.09 -8.85 -42.71
C PHE A 241 5.48 -7.45 -42.95
N ILE A 242 4.67 -6.93 -42.01
CA ILE A 242 4.08 -5.60 -42.11
C ILE A 242 5.05 -4.57 -41.47
N PRO A 243 5.38 -3.46 -42.18
CA PRO A 243 6.30 -2.44 -41.68
C PRO A 243 5.96 -1.97 -40.25
N PRO A 244 6.96 -1.60 -39.42
CA PRO A 244 6.81 -1.27 -37.99
C PRO A 244 6.08 0.06 -37.69
N VAL A 245 5.20 0.51 -38.59
CA VAL A 245 4.51 1.79 -38.48
C VAL A 245 3.23 1.59 -37.66
N GLY A 246 3.38 1.42 -36.34
CA GLY A 246 2.27 1.29 -35.39
C GLY A 246 1.73 -0.13 -35.19
N GLY A 247 1.08 -0.37 -34.05
CA GLY A 247 0.37 -1.63 -33.77
C GLY A 247 -0.91 -1.72 -34.62
N LEU A 248 -1.25 -2.92 -35.10
CA LEU A 248 -2.45 -3.11 -35.92
C LEU A 248 -3.67 -3.32 -35.02
N PRO A 249 -4.80 -2.62 -35.27
CA PRO A 249 -6.03 -2.78 -34.50
C PRO A 249 -6.47 -4.25 -34.47
N THR A 250 -6.42 -4.83 -33.28
CA THR A 250 -6.72 -6.22 -33.01
C THR A 250 -7.78 -6.29 -31.92
N THR A 251 -8.83 -7.07 -32.16
CA THR A 251 -9.91 -7.31 -31.20
C THR A 251 -9.88 -8.78 -30.81
N LEU A 252 -9.77 -9.03 -29.51
CA LEU A 252 -9.83 -10.35 -28.89
C LEU A 252 -11.16 -10.45 -28.14
N GLU A 253 -11.88 -11.55 -28.28
CA GLU A 253 -13.12 -11.80 -27.54
C GLU A 253 -13.07 -13.22 -26.96
N GLY A 254 -13.39 -13.38 -25.68
CA GLY A 254 -13.45 -14.70 -25.06
C GLY A 254 -13.74 -14.67 -23.55
N PRO A 255 -13.87 -15.85 -22.92
CA PRO A 255 -14.10 -15.96 -21.50
C PRO A 255 -12.82 -15.77 -20.68
N ILE A 256 -13.00 -15.47 -19.40
CA ILE A 256 -11.99 -15.60 -18.34
C ILE A 256 -12.42 -16.76 -17.44
N THR A 257 -11.46 -17.61 -17.07
CA THR A 257 -11.66 -18.72 -16.13
C THR A 257 -10.62 -18.70 -15.03
N VAL A 258 -10.93 -19.28 -13.87
CA VAL A 258 -9.97 -19.49 -12.78
C VAL A 258 -9.40 -20.90 -12.87
N THR A 259 -8.11 -21.06 -12.58
CA THR A 259 -7.44 -22.35 -12.45
C THR A 259 -7.33 -22.77 -10.99
N ASP A 260 -7.05 -24.06 -10.75
CA ASP A 260 -6.88 -24.61 -9.40
C ASP A 260 -5.74 -23.95 -8.60
N ASP A 261 -4.79 -23.29 -9.27
CA ASP A 261 -3.66 -22.55 -8.70
C ASP A 261 -3.90 -21.02 -8.64
N ASN A 262 -5.17 -20.60 -8.55
CA ASN A 262 -5.61 -19.21 -8.40
C ASN A 262 -5.20 -18.27 -9.56
N LYS A 263 -4.89 -18.79 -10.75
CA LYS A 263 -4.58 -17.97 -11.92
C LYS A 263 -5.84 -17.63 -12.71
N LEU A 264 -5.84 -16.45 -13.30
CA LEU A 264 -6.85 -16.03 -14.27
C LEU A 264 -6.38 -16.38 -15.67
N VAL A 265 -7.20 -17.11 -16.42
CA VAL A 265 -6.91 -17.51 -17.79
C VAL A 265 -7.92 -16.86 -18.72
N TYR A 266 -7.45 -15.89 -19.50
CA TYR A 266 -8.20 -15.36 -20.63
C TYR A 266 -7.91 -16.18 -21.88
N ALA A 267 -8.96 -16.78 -22.45
CA ALA A 267 -8.87 -17.66 -23.60
C ALA A 267 -9.72 -17.12 -24.77
N PRO A 268 -9.20 -16.14 -25.55
CA PRO A 268 -9.91 -15.60 -26.69
C PRO A 268 -10.46 -16.71 -27.60
N THR A 269 -11.76 -16.74 -27.86
CA THR A 269 -12.39 -17.64 -28.83
C THR A 269 -12.42 -17.01 -30.22
N SER A 270 -12.33 -15.68 -30.29
CA SER A 270 -12.34 -14.87 -31.50
C SER A 270 -11.16 -13.89 -31.48
N VAL A 271 -10.45 -13.81 -32.61
CA VAL A 271 -9.35 -12.87 -32.85
C VAL A 271 -9.60 -12.23 -34.20
N LYS A 272 -9.78 -10.91 -34.22
CA LYS A 272 -10.01 -10.10 -35.42
C LYS A 272 -8.90 -9.08 -35.56
N GLN A 273 -8.33 -8.93 -36.75
CA GLN A 273 -7.39 -7.86 -37.06
C GLN A 273 -7.91 -7.07 -38.25
N PHE A 274 -8.04 -5.75 -38.11
CA PHE A 274 -8.81 -4.90 -39.05
C PHE A 274 -10.22 -5.46 -39.34
N GLY A 275 -10.88 -6.01 -38.31
CA GLY A 275 -12.21 -6.64 -38.43
C GLY A 275 -12.22 -8.01 -39.13
N MET A 276 -11.11 -8.48 -39.69
CA MET A 276 -11.03 -9.79 -40.34
C MET A 276 -10.72 -10.88 -39.32
N PRO A 277 -11.45 -12.01 -39.30
CA PRO A 277 -11.16 -13.11 -38.39
C PRO A 277 -9.84 -13.78 -38.79
N VAL A 278 -8.87 -13.80 -37.89
CA VAL A 278 -7.53 -14.36 -38.14
C VAL A 278 -7.26 -15.64 -37.34
N LYS A 279 -8.02 -15.92 -36.27
CA LYS A 279 -7.76 -17.10 -35.40
C LYS A 279 -7.74 -18.42 -36.17
N SER A 280 -8.71 -18.63 -37.06
CA SER A 280 -8.81 -19.86 -37.87
C SER A 280 -7.69 -19.97 -38.91
N LEU A 281 -7.18 -18.84 -39.40
CA LEU A 281 -6.04 -18.80 -40.31
C LEU A 281 -4.75 -19.21 -39.59
N LEU A 282 -4.57 -18.70 -38.36
CA LEU A 282 -3.41 -19.04 -37.52
C LEU A 282 -3.41 -20.53 -37.16
N SER A 283 -4.53 -21.05 -36.66
CA SER A 283 -4.64 -22.45 -36.27
C SER A 283 -4.48 -23.41 -37.47
N GLY A 284 -4.99 -23.04 -38.66
CA GLY A 284 -4.78 -23.80 -39.89
C GLY A 284 -3.33 -23.86 -40.36
N ALA A 285 -2.52 -22.86 -40.00
CA ALA A 285 -1.08 -22.82 -40.27
C ALA A 285 -0.24 -23.47 -39.15
N GLY A 286 -0.86 -23.93 -38.06
CA GLY A 286 -0.16 -24.43 -36.87
C GLY A 286 0.59 -23.33 -36.10
N LEU A 287 0.12 -22.09 -36.19
CA LEU A 287 0.67 -20.93 -35.49
C LEU A 287 -0.25 -20.51 -34.34
N ASP A 288 0.36 -20.13 -33.22
CA ASP A 288 -0.33 -19.65 -32.02
C ASP A 288 -0.04 -18.16 -31.80
N LEU A 289 -0.90 -17.45 -31.06
CA LEU A 289 -0.71 -16.02 -30.75
C LEU A 289 0.65 -15.72 -30.10
N GLN A 290 1.12 -16.59 -29.21
CA GLN A 290 2.44 -16.49 -28.58
C GLN A 290 3.58 -16.46 -29.59
N THR A 291 3.45 -17.19 -30.70
CA THR A 291 4.49 -17.26 -31.74
C THR A 291 4.61 -15.92 -32.48
N LEU A 292 3.49 -15.19 -32.61
CA LEU A 292 3.42 -13.95 -33.36
C LEU A 292 3.75 -12.72 -32.52
N THR A 293 3.32 -12.73 -31.27
CA THR A 293 3.57 -11.62 -30.34
C THR A 293 3.95 -12.20 -28.99
N PRO A 294 5.20 -12.66 -28.81
CA PRO A 294 5.68 -13.14 -27.53
C PRO A 294 5.47 -12.06 -26.46
N PHE A 295 4.74 -12.41 -25.41
CA PHE A 295 4.46 -11.50 -24.31
C PHE A 295 4.58 -12.24 -22.99
N SER A 296 5.52 -11.79 -22.17
CA SER A 296 5.74 -12.29 -20.82
C SER A 296 6.26 -11.15 -19.95
N ARG A 297 5.59 -10.93 -18.82
CA ARG A 297 5.92 -9.96 -17.80
C ARG A 297 5.66 -10.58 -16.42
N GLU A 298 6.07 -9.87 -15.39
CA GLU A 298 5.73 -10.21 -14.01
C GLU A 298 4.19 -10.31 -13.88
N GLY A 299 3.71 -11.43 -13.34
CA GLY A 299 2.29 -11.72 -13.19
C GLY A 299 1.49 -11.97 -14.46
N ILE A 300 2.07 -11.98 -15.67
CA ILE A 300 1.30 -12.21 -16.90
C ILE A 300 2.14 -12.86 -18.02
N LYS A 301 1.59 -13.92 -18.63
CA LYS A 301 2.23 -14.62 -19.75
C LYS A 301 1.23 -15.01 -20.82
N LEU A 302 1.62 -14.88 -22.08
CA LEU A 302 0.91 -15.46 -23.21
C LEU A 302 1.46 -16.87 -23.46
N GLU A 303 0.61 -17.88 -23.29
CA GLU A 303 0.93 -19.29 -23.50
C GLU A 303 0.01 -19.86 -24.57
N LYS A 304 0.58 -20.18 -25.74
CA LYS A 304 -0.16 -20.51 -26.97
C LYS A 304 -1.12 -19.39 -27.35
N ASP A 305 -2.42 -19.61 -27.18
CA ASP A 305 -3.50 -18.66 -27.45
C ASP A 305 -4.13 -18.09 -26.18
N ARG A 306 -3.56 -18.36 -25.00
CA ARG A 306 -4.16 -18.01 -23.70
C ARG A 306 -3.28 -17.03 -22.94
N LEU A 307 -3.90 -16.00 -22.38
CA LEU A 307 -3.24 -15.07 -21.48
C LEU A 307 -3.46 -15.55 -20.05
N ILE A 308 -2.40 -16.00 -19.40
CA ILE A 308 -2.40 -16.48 -18.02
C ILE A 308 -1.91 -15.33 -17.16
N MET A 309 -2.74 -14.91 -16.21
CA MET A 309 -2.49 -13.82 -15.29
C MET A 309 -2.48 -14.35 -13.86
N ASP A 310 -1.51 -13.91 -13.09
CA ASP A 310 -1.34 -14.24 -11.69
C ASP A 310 -1.76 -13.05 -10.83
N PRO A 311 -2.95 -13.08 -10.20
CA PRO A 311 -3.44 -11.94 -9.44
C PRO A 311 -2.51 -11.49 -8.31
N GLU A 312 -1.68 -12.38 -7.77
CA GLU A 312 -0.73 -12.08 -6.68
C GLU A 312 0.42 -11.15 -7.11
N THR A 313 0.79 -11.20 -8.39
CA THR A 313 1.94 -10.46 -8.94
C THR A 313 1.58 -9.54 -10.11
N LEU A 314 0.33 -9.58 -10.59
CA LEU A 314 -0.18 -8.75 -11.68
C LEU A 314 -0.24 -7.26 -11.30
N PHE A 315 -0.55 -6.99 -10.03
CA PHE A 315 -0.76 -5.64 -9.54
C PHE A 315 0.50 -5.03 -8.91
N PRO A 316 0.63 -3.69 -8.95
CA PRO A 316 1.64 -2.99 -8.18
C PRO A 316 1.60 -3.36 -6.69
N PRO A 317 2.72 -3.22 -5.95
CA PRO A 317 2.75 -3.40 -4.50
C PRO A 317 1.66 -2.60 -3.76
N PRO A 318 1.11 -3.07 -2.63
CA PRO A 318 1.46 -4.30 -1.93
C PRO A 318 0.98 -5.53 -2.72
N HIS A 319 1.78 -6.60 -2.70
CA HIS A 319 1.34 -7.85 -3.32
C HIS A 319 0.17 -8.44 -2.52
N VAL A 320 -0.66 -9.20 -3.21
CA VAL A 320 -1.76 -9.92 -2.57
C VAL A 320 -1.39 -11.39 -2.42
N LYS A 321 -1.80 -12.01 -1.30
CA LYS A 321 -1.76 -13.47 -1.11
C LYS A 321 -3.19 -13.98 -1.13
N ILE A 322 -3.43 -15.04 -1.87
CA ILE A 322 -4.77 -15.60 -2.09
C ILE A 322 -4.74 -17.08 -1.78
N ASP A 323 -5.45 -17.50 -0.74
CA ASP A 323 -5.65 -18.91 -0.43
C ASP A 323 -6.50 -19.60 -1.50
N ASN A 324 -7.68 -19.05 -1.79
CA ASN A 324 -8.59 -19.60 -2.78
C ASN A 324 -9.37 -18.50 -3.53
N LEU A 325 -9.19 -18.46 -4.85
CA LEU A 325 -9.99 -17.67 -5.77
C LEU A 325 -11.15 -18.54 -6.27
N GLU A 326 -12.31 -18.44 -5.63
CA GLU A 326 -13.47 -19.29 -5.94
C GLU A 326 -13.99 -19.11 -7.36
N SER A 327 -14.01 -17.87 -7.84
CA SER A 327 -14.55 -17.57 -9.16
C SER A 327 -14.10 -16.22 -9.69
N ALA A 328 -14.13 -16.12 -11.03
CA ALA A 328 -13.98 -14.89 -11.78
C ALA A 328 -15.13 -14.83 -12.79
N THR A 329 -16.06 -13.90 -12.60
CA THR A 329 -17.29 -13.80 -13.41
C THR A 329 -17.31 -12.49 -14.16
N LEU A 330 -17.58 -12.54 -15.46
CA LEU A 330 -17.71 -11.36 -16.31
C LEU A 330 -19.17 -10.94 -16.39
N GLY A 331 -19.43 -9.66 -16.13
CA GLY A 331 -20.71 -8.99 -16.31
C GLY A 331 -20.56 -7.66 -17.04
N ASP A 332 -21.66 -6.94 -17.21
CA ASP A 332 -21.65 -5.66 -17.92
C ASP A 332 -20.88 -4.58 -17.13
N ASP A 333 -20.81 -4.71 -15.81
CA ASP A 333 -20.11 -3.75 -14.93
C ASP A 333 -18.61 -4.03 -14.78
N GLY A 334 -18.13 -5.23 -15.17
CA GLY A 334 -16.72 -5.61 -15.04
C GLY A 334 -16.48 -7.09 -14.74
N LEU A 335 -15.29 -7.36 -14.20
CA LEU A 335 -14.84 -8.66 -13.73
C LEU A 335 -15.04 -8.76 -12.21
N THR A 336 -15.95 -9.61 -11.75
CA THR A 336 -16.14 -9.91 -10.34
C THR A 336 -15.26 -11.07 -9.91
N LEU A 337 -14.41 -10.86 -8.91
CA LEU A 337 -13.57 -11.88 -8.28
C LEU A 337 -14.13 -12.20 -6.89
N LYS A 338 -14.25 -13.49 -6.57
CA LYS A 338 -14.73 -13.96 -5.27
C LYS A 338 -13.68 -14.83 -4.60
N PHE A 339 -13.39 -14.54 -3.33
CA PHE A 339 -12.32 -15.16 -2.56
C PHE A 339 -12.87 -15.87 -1.32
N SER A 340 -12.20 -16.94 -0.90
CA SER A 340 -12.43 -17.60 0.38
C SER A 340 -11.16 -18.23 0.94
N SER A 341 -11.25 -18.65 2.19
CA SER A 341 -10.20 -19.32 2.97
C SER A 341 -10.88 -20.06 4.12
N ASP A 342 -10.22 -21.08 4.66
CA ASP A 342 -10.69 -21.76 5.88
C ASP A 342 -10.71 -20.80 7.10
N ALA A 343 -9.99 -19.68 7.02
CA ALA A 343 -9.95 -18.65 8.06
C ALA A 343 -10.97 -17.50 7.85
N SER A 344 -11.90 -17.60 6.90
CA SER A 344 -12.78 -16.50 6.45
C SER A 344 -13.77 -15.97 7.49
N ASP A 345 -14.20 -16.81 8.43
CA ASP A 345 -15.43 -16.59 9.22
C ASP A 345 -15.16 -16.26 10.70
N GLY A 346 -13.90 -16.19 11.12
CA GLY A 346 -13.54 -16.17 12.53
C GLY A 346 -13.13 -14.81 13.10
N GLY A 347 -13.89 -14.32 14.08
CA GLY A 347 -13.42 -13.34 15.08
C GLY A 347 -13.26 -11.87 14.68
N PHE A 348 -13.64 -11.47 13.46
CA PHE A 348 -13.69 -10.05 13.09
C PHE A 348 -14.77 -9.31 13.90
N SER A 349 -14.42 -8.16 14.48
CA SER A 349 -15.39 -7.30 15.17
C SER A 349 -16.10 -6.36 14.20
N ASP A 350 -17.31 -5.95 14.56
CA ASP A 350 -18.00 -4.85 13.88
C ASP A 350 -17.22 -3.53 14.01
N PRO A 351 -17.36 -2.60 13.05
CA PRO A 351 -16.78 -1.27 13.17
C PRO A 351 -17.44 -0.49 14.31
N PRO A 352 -16.70 0.43 14.95
CA PRO A 352 -17.17 1.16 16.13
C PRO A 352 -18.24 2.21 15.80
N VAL A 353 -18.29 2.69 14.55
CA VAL A 353 -19.39 3.51 14.02
C VAL A 353 -20.07 2.74 12.89
N ALA A 354 -21.37 2.49 13.03
CA ALA A 354 -22.16 1.82 12.01
C ALA A 354 -22.24 2.69 10.73
N THR A 355 -21.83 2.12 9.60
CA THR A 355 -21.87 2.75 8.28
C THR A 355 -21.84 1.66 7.21
N ASP A 356 -22.41 1.96 6.04
CA ASP A 356 -22.47 1.04 4.90
C ASP A 356 -21.19 1.09 4.04
N SER A 357 -20.27 2.03 4.32
CA SER A 357 -19.00 2.18 3.61
C SER A 357 -17.85 2.49 4.56
N TYR A 358 -16.85 1.62 4.63
CA TYR A 358 -15.70 1.77 5.54
C TYR A 358 -14.51 0.86 5.20
N ILE A 359 -13.35 1.22 5.74
CA ILE A 359 -12.23 0.33 6.03
C ILE A 359 -12.05 0.29 7.57
N TRP A 360 -11.92 -0.90 8.13
CA TRP A 360 -11.79 -1.15 9.56
C TRP A 360 -10.52 -1.96 9.82
N LEU A 361 -9.59 -1.36 10.57
CA LEU A 361 -8.30 -1.95 10.93
C LEU A 361 -8.31 -2.36 12.40
N GLN A 362 -8.00 -3.62 12.65
CA GLN A 362 -8.06 -4.28 13.95
C GLN A 362 -6.74 -4.98 14.28
N ALA A 363 -6.25 -4.76 15.50
CA ALA A 363 -5.00 -5.30 16.00
C ALA A 363 -3.78 -5.01 15.11
N GLY A 364 -2.64 -5.60 15.45
CA GLY A 364 -1.37 -5.33 14.75
C GLY A 364 -0.88 -3.92 14.96
N ASP A 365 0.30 -3.63 14.43
CA ASP A 365 0.88 -2.29 14.52
C ASP A 365 0.90 -1.65 13.14
N ALA A 366 0.36 -0.43 13.07
CA ALA A 366 0.25 0.33 11.84
C ALA A 366 1.14 1.57 11.90
N ARG A 367 1.93 1.80 10.87
CA ARG A 367 2.71 3.02 10.72
C ARG A 367 2.13 3.87 9.60
N PHE A 368 1.87 5.13 9.94
CA PHE A 368 1.46 6.18 9.01
C PHE A 368 2.28 7.42 9.33
N TYR A 369 2.85 8.08 8.32
CA TYR A 369 3.71 9.24 8.54
C TYR A 369 4.86 8.93 9.54
N SER A 370 5.05 9.82 10.51
CA SER A 370 5.93 9.65 11.66
C SER A 370 5.23 9.07 12.89
N THR A 371 4.06 8.44 12.71
CA THR A 371 3.22 7.92 13.79
C THR A 371 3.14 6.40 13.75
N LEU A 372 3.26 5.79 14.92
CA LEU A 372 3.02 4.36 15.13
C LEU A 372 1.74 4.19 15.94
N LEU A 373 0.76 3.53 15.35
CA LEU A 373 -0.46 3.08 16.02
C LEU A 373 -0.23 1.63 16.48
N VAL A 374 0.04 1.47 17.77
CA VAL A 374 0.19 0.15 18.39
C VAL A 374 -1.19 -0.45 18.66
N ASN A 375 -1.41 -1.70 18.27
CA ASN A 375 -2.70 -2.40 18.34
C ASN A 375 -3.81 -1.61 17.64
N ALA A 376 -3.79 -1.61 16.31
CA ALA A 376 -4.68 -0.81 15.49
C ALA A 376 -6.16 -1.01 15.88
N ASN A 377 -6.85 0.12 16.01
CA ASN A 377 -8.27 0.19 16.34
C ASN A 377 -8.83 1.38 15.56
N LEU A 378 -8.78 1.31 14.21
CA LEU A 378 -8.95 2.47 13.33
C LEU A 378 -10.01 2.21 12.27
N GLN A 379 -11.04 3.06 12.24
CA GLN A 379 -12.07 3.07 11.22
C GLN A 379 -11.86 4.25 10.30
N LEU A 380 -11.72 3.97 9.02
CA LEU A 380 -11.70 4.96 7.95
C LEU A 380 -13.05 4.94 7.22
N MET A 381 -13.64 6.11 7.02
CA MET A 381 -14.86 6.27 6.24
C MET A 381 -14.86 7.60 5.48
N GLY A 382 -15.79 7.75 4.53
CA GLY A 382 -16.01 9.01 3.83
C GLY A 382 -16.56 10.10 4.77
N ASP A 383 -16.36 11.34 4.36
CA ASP A 383 -17.03 12.52 4.94
C ASP A 383 -18.40 12.82 4.28
N SER A 384 -18.80 12.02 3.29
CA SER A 384 -20.07 12.08 2.57
C SER A 384 -20.83 10.75 2.65
N ASP A 385 -22.06 10.75 2.12
CA ASP A 385 -22.90 9.54 2.00
C ASP A 385 -22.52 8.65 0.79
N GLU A 386 -21.58 9.10 -0.04
CA GLU A 386 -21.06 8.28 -1.15
C GLU A 386 -20.12 7.19 -0.63
N PRO A 387 -19.96 6.07 -1.37
CA PRO A 387 -18.94 5.09 -1.04
C PRO A 387 -17.56 5.74 -0.88
N LEU A 388 -16.84 5.36 0.17
CA LEU A 388 -15.47 5.78 0.43
C LEU A 388 -14.61 5.48 -0.79
N ARG A 389 -13.92 6.51 -1.30
CA ARG A 389 -12.90 6.39 -2.33
C ARG A 389 -11.52 6.47 -1.68
N PHE A 390 -10.94 5.32 -1.34
CA PHE A 390 -9.63 5.27 -0.69
C PHE A 390 -8.51 5.17 -1.72
N ASN A 391 -7.45 5.97 -1.55
CA ASN A 391 -6.27 5.90 -2.40
C ASN A 391 -5.05 5.53 -1.57
N LEU A 392 -4.45 4.36 -1.81
CA LEU A 392 -3.35 3.85 -1.01
C LEU A 392 -2.07 4.68 -1.19
N TYR A 393 -1.64 4.93 -2.43
CA TYR A 393 -0.40 5.69 -2.67
C TYR A 393 -0.56 7.18 -2.38
N HIS A 394 -1.79 7.70 -2.47
CA HIS A 394 -2.07 9.10 -2.15
C HIS A 394 -2.79 9.29 -0.81
N TYR A 395 -2.70 8.28 0.08
CA TYR A 395 -3.42 8.31 1.36
C TYR A 395 -3.00 9.50 2.22
N ARG A 396 -1.76 9.99 2.07
CA ARG A 396 -1.25 11.15 2.81
C ARG A 396 -1.98 12.43 2.41
N ALA A 397 -2.10 12.71 1.11
CA ALA A 397 -2.84 13.87 0.62
C ALA A 397 -4.31 13.80 1.07
N GLN A 398 -4.93 12.63 0.93
CA GLN A 398 -6.31 12.41 1.34
C GLN A 398 -6.52 12.59 2.85
N SER A 399 -5.65 12.01 3.69
CA SER A 399 -5.80 12.09 5.15
C SER A 399 -5.43 13.47 5.71
N ALA A 400 -4.59 14.25 5.03
CA ALA A 400 -4.27 15.62 5.43
C ALA A 400 -5.47 16.57 5.34
N GLU A 401 -6.42 16.29 4.44
CA GLU A 401 -7.69 17.03 4.32
C GLU A 401 -8.80 16.44 5.21
N GLY A 402 -8.52 15.34 5.92
CA GLY A 402 -9.47 14.62 6.76
C GLY A 402 -9.54 15.10 8.21
N THR A 403 -10.37 14.40 9.00
CA THR A 403 -10.48 14.59 10.45
C THR A 403 -10.29 13.26 11.19
N ILE A 404 -9.68 13.34 12.37
CA ILE A 404 -9.49 12.19 13.26
C ILE A 404 -10.18 12.49 14.59
N SER A 405 -11.03 11.58 15.04
CA SER A 405 -11.64 11.65 16.38
C SER A 405 -11.37 10.35 17.14
N ALA A 406 -10.99 10.47 18.41
CA ALA A 406 -10.74 9.33 19.27
C ALA A 406 -11.96 9.05 20.15
N GLN A 407 -12.36 7.79 20.24
CA GLN A 407 -13.37 7.31 21.16
C GLN A 407 -12.75 6.95 22.52
N MET A 408 -13.60 6.89 23.54
CA MET A 408 -13.18 6.59 24.92
C MET A 408 -12.61 5.18 25.10
N ASP A 409 -12.89 4.26 24.18
CA ASP A 409 -12.34 2.90 24.15
C ASP A 409 -11.00 2.82 23.40
N GLY A 410 -10.50 3.94 22.87
CA GLY A 410 -9.26 4.01 22.10
C GLY A 410 -9.44 3.84 20.59
N ALA A 411 -10.66 3.65 20.10
CA ALA A 411 -10.91 3.58 18.66
C ALA A 411 -10.69 4.94 17.99
N LEU A 412 -9.97 4.95 16.88
CA LEU A 412 -9.75 6.12 16.04
C LEU A 412 -10.73 6.10 14.88
N ILE A 413 -11.48 7.19 14.73
CA ILE A 413 -12.43 7.39 13.66
C ILE A 413 -11.87 8.46 12.72
N VAL A 414 -11.45 8.02 11.54
CA VAL A 414 -10.88 8.85 10.49
C VAL A 414 -11.94 9.08 9.42
N ARG A 415 -12.24 10.35 9.15
CA ARG A 415 -13.10 10.76 8.04
C ARG A 415 -12.26 11.47 7.00
N VAL A 416 -12.33 11.02 5.76
CA VAL A 416 -11.56 11.60 4.66
C VAL A 416 -12.47 12.00 3.50
N PRO A 417 -12.09 13.04 2.74
CA PRO A 417 -12.82 13.40 1.55
C PRO A 417 -12.56 12.42 0.41
N ASN A 418 -13.58 12.22 -0.44
CA ASN A 418 -13.46 11.44 -1.67
C ASN A 418 -12.68 12.19 -2.77
N GLU A 419 -12.58 13.51 -2.68
CA GLU A 419 -11.83 14.38 -3.59
C GLU A 419 -10.79 15.17 -2.79
N PHE A 420 -9.55 15.18 -3.24
CA PHE A 420 -8.43 15.85 -2.58
C PHE A 420 -7.41 16.30 -3.62
N LYS A 421 -6.55 17.25 -3.26
CA LYS A 421 -5.50 17.73 -4.17
C LYS A 421 -4.25 16.87 -4.07
N ILE A 422 -3.70 16.51 -5.22
CA ILE A 422 -2.34 15.98 -5.32
C ILE A 422 -1.44 17.13 -5.73
N ASP A 423 -0.36 17.36 -4.98
CA ASP A 423 0.65 18.34 -5.35
C ASP A 423 1.62 17.67 -6.34
N ASP A 424 1.47 18.00 -7.62
CA ASP A 424 2.20 17.39 -8.75
C ASP A 424 3.71 17.69 -8.74
N GLU A 425 4.19 18.60 -7.88
CA GLU A 425 5.61 18.97 -7.83
C GLU A 425 6.52 17.83 -7.33
N ASP A 426 5.97 16.78 -6.72
CA ASP A 426 6.78 15.66 -6.24
C ASP A 426 6.00 14.33 -6.19
N VAL A 427 5.55 13.85 -7.36
CA VAL A 427 4.87 12.54 -7.55
C VAL A 427 5.66 11.37 -6.92
N HIS A 428 6.96 11.55 -6.71
CA HIS A 428 7.87 10.56 -6.13
C HIS A 428 8.10 10.69 -4.61
N GLN A 429 7.68 11.78 -3.95
CA GLN A 429 7.77 11.86 -2.48
C GLN A 429 6.66 11.11 -1.76
N TYR A 430 5.49 10.95 -2.40
CA TYR A 430 4.30 10.40 -1.75
C TYR A 430 4.00 8.95 -2.12
N SER A 431 4.50 8.47 -3.26
CA SER A 431 4.09 7.18 -3.82
C SER A 431 4.84 5.96 -3.28
N GLY A 432 5.94 6.13 -2.52
CA GLY A 432 6.79 5.02 -2.05
C GLY A 432 7.46 4.21 -3.18
N LEU A 433 7.04 4.39 -4.43
CA LEU A 433 7.60 3.78 -5.63
C LEU A 433 8.89 4.53 -6.01
N THR A 434 10.02 4.07 -5.50
CA THR A 434 11.28 4.36 -6.20
C THR A 434 11.22 3.77 -7.60
N PRO A 435 11.54 4.51 -8.67
CA PRO A 435 11.66 3.91 -9.99
C PRO A 435 12.67 2.77 -9.91
N ARG A 436 12.26 1.56 -10.35
CA ARG A 436 13.22 0.51 -10.70
C ARG A 436 14.18 1.15 -11.68
N SER A 437 15.40 1.44 -11.21
CA SER A 437 16.48 1.89 -12.05
C SER A 437 16.54 0.94 -13.23
N ALA A 438 16.36 1.46 -14.44
CA ALA A 438 16.68 0.73 -15.65
C ALA A 438 18.07 0.16 -15.45
N SER A 439 18.16 -1.16 -15.28
CA SER A 439 19.43 -1.86 -15.28
C SER A 439 20.04 -1.57 -16.65
N ALA A 440 20.97 -0.64 -16.68
CA ALA A 440 21.98 -0.60 -17.71
C ALA A 440 22.85 -1.84 -17.46
N ASP A 441 22.60 -2.89 -18.24
CA ASP A 441 23.60 -3.84 -18.72
C ASP A 441 23.07 -4.59 -19.94
#